data_AF-A0A9P5IVJ0-F1
#
_entry.id   AF-A0A9P5IVJ0-F1
#
_cell.length_a   1.000
_cell.length_b   1.000
_cell.length_c   1.000
_cell.angle_alpha   90.00
_cell.angle_beta   90.00
_cell.angle_gamma   90.00
#
_symmetry.space_group_name_H-M   'P 1'
#
loop_
_entity.id
_entity.type
_entity.pdbx_description
1 polymer ?
#
loop_
_entity_poly.entity_id
_entity_poly.type
_entity_poly.pdbx_seq_one_letter_code
_entity_poly.pdbx_strand_id
1 'polypeptide(L)'
;MPGGNKKRTFARWRDPATGRFCAAPKPQPPDPATAAKSVFEEQYNVLLDQTHSDKKGYLEDLKREKSKFEQKEKEVEELKREVARLSENSRDIDRHRQELKDKYLKEFEQQKQEAEEIKQEQERRVAHLQEMIRGNGLEENCDIAWDGDFKEKLKKAFRDRRSNCYTSVKVLIVLWASDDLGLSEEVDNLAMVFENLYSFNVVKFAIPDLDPANALAERVQEFIGDDSPDTLLIFSYNGHGSIENSSYDAIWSGGGSSRMHSNGIQTLLEESKSDTLLLYDACHSANTAISLNPPAGSVTELVAACGFETTTRTGNNSFTSVFTRELSSAATEGAVSVSGLYNRVLARLRNDRDRKTNATPVRCTLVSDDDRTSIILEPLLSPPVIASHQSSECLDGGNAVYNIGIVKRGIEMGDTSAFLRWLLRAPSDVIDVQLRRINIQKQTLLNGGHES
;
A
#
# COMPACT_ATOMS: atom_id res chain seq x y z
N MET A 1 0.82 47.74 44.67
CA MET A 1 0.55 47.93 46.11
C MET A 1 1.18 49.26 46.53
N PRO A 2 0.41 50.33 46.78
CA PRO A 2 0.95 51.69 46.89
C PRO A 2 1.43 52.03 48.30
N GLY A 3 2.42 52.93 48.36
CA GLY A 3 3.09 53.40 49.58
C GLY A 3 2.26 54.35 50.45
N GLY A 4 2.53 54.31 51.76
CA GLY A 4 1.90 55.15 52.77
C GLY A 4 2.84 56.22 53.31
N ASN A 5 2.70 57.45 52.81
CA ASN A 5 3.20 58.68 53.43
C ASN A 5 2.48 58.93 54.77
N LYS A 6 3.22 59.15 55.86
CA LYS A 6 2.67 59.75 57.10
C LYS A 6 3.25 61.14 57.33
N LYS A 7 2.49 62.15 56.89
CA LYS A 7 2.64 63.56 57.30
C LYS A 7 2.22 63.67 58.78
N ARG A 8 3.07 64.26 59.64
CA ARG A 8 2.66 64.73 60.98
C ARG A 8 2.34 66.22 60.92
N THR A 9 1.06 66.54 61.05
CA THR A 9 0.52 67.90 61.16
C THR A 9 0.57 68.36 62.62
N PHE A 10 1.23 69.49 62.88
CA PHE A 10 1.14 70.22 64.15
C PHE A 10 -0.17 71.00 64.19
N ALA A 11 -1.11 70.64 65.07
CA ALA A 11 -2.28 71.44 65.36
C ALA A 11 -2.08 72.19 66.69
N ARG A 12 -1.84 73.51 66.63
CA ARG A 12 -1.91 74.40 67.79
C ARG A 12 -3.37 74.69 68.10
N TRP A 13 -3.77 74.49 69.36
CA TRP A 13 -5.12 74.76 69.84
C TRP A 13 -5.32 76.28 70.01
N ARG A 14 -6.49 76.77 69.59
CA ARG A 14 -6.93 78.18 69.73
C ARG A 14 -7.97 78.28 70.84
N ASP A 15 -7.98 79.42 71.53
CA ASP A 15 -9.03 79.79 72.47
C ASP A 15 -10.35 80.10 71.71
N PRO A 16 -11.46 79.42 72.04
CA PRO A 16 -12.72 79.52 71.30
C PRO A 16 -13.49 80.84 71.49
N ALA A 17 -13.09 81.75 72.38
CA ALA A 17 -13.79 83.02 72.59
C ALA A 17 -13.18 84.22 71.83
N THR A 18 -11.90 84.17 71.43
CA THR A 18 -11.21 85.32 70.78
C THR A 18 -10.22 84.96 69.67
N GLY A 19 -10.02 83.68 69.35
CA GLY A 19 -9.35 83.22 68.12
C GLY A 19 -7.85 83.51 67.99
N ARG A 20 -7.17 84.09 68.99
CA ARG A 20 -5.71 84.31 69.01
C ARG A 20 -4.95 83.27 69.82
N PHE A 21 -3.68 83.04 69.49
CA PHE A 21 -2.80 82.07 70.14
C PHE A 21 -2.16 82.66 71.41
N CYS A 22 -2.24 81.95 72.55
CA CYS A 22 -1.67 82.38 73.83
C CYS A 22 -0.16 82.05 73.94
N ALA A 23 0.63 83.00 74.48
CA ALA A 23 2.05 82.82 74.79
C ALA A 23 2.21 82.27 76.23
N ALA A 24 3.19 81.37 76.42
CA ALA A 24 3.49 80.74 77.71
C ALA A 24 4.22 81.71 78.68
N PRO A 25 3.89 81.71 79.98
CA PRO A 25 4.57 82.53 80.99
C PRO A 25 5.86 81.87 81.51
N LYS A 26 6.90 82.68 81.76
CA LYS A 26 8.12 82.29 82.50
C LYS A 26 7.93 82.44 84.00
N PRO A 27 8.53 81.55 84.83
CA PRO A 27 8.93 81.92 86.18
C PRO A 27 10.44 81.77 86.47
N GLN A 28 10.84 82.50 87.51
CA GLN A 28 12.15 82.92 88.01
C GLN A 28 12.95 81.85 88.81
N PRO A 29 14.23 82.12 89.16
CA PRO A 29 15.20 81.10 89.58
C PRO A 29 15.20 80.85 91.11
N PRO A 30 15.62 79.66 91.58
CA PRO A 30 15.91 79.44 93.00
C PRO A 30 17.40 79.63 93.33
N ASP A 31 17.65 80.30 94.47
CA ASP A 31 18.92 80.42 95.18
C ASP A 31 19.06 79.23 96.19
N PRO A 32 20.28 78.75 96.52
CA PRO A 32 20.54 77.38 96.96
C PRO A 32 20.79 77.26 98.47
N ALA A 33 20.48 76.09 99.05
CA ALA A 33 21.21 75.55 100.21
C ALA A 33 20.87 74.07 100.49
N THR A 34 21.91 73.25 100.46
CA THR A 34 22.16 72.09 101.36
C THR A 34 21.62 70.70 100.97
N ALA A 35 22.50 69.98 100.28
CA ALA A 35 23.02 68.63 100.60
C ALA A 35 22.07 67.41 100.64
N ALA A 36 22.28 66.49 99.69
CA ALA A 36 22.68 65.11 99.98
C ALA A 36 23.25 64.43 98.72
N LYS A 37 24.57 64.21 98.72
CA LYS A 37 25.28 63.31 97.80
C LYS A 37 25.05 61.86 98.25
N SER A 38 24.62 60.99 97.33
CA SER A 38 25.03 59.56 97.24
C SER A 38 24.21 58.73 96.24
N VAL A 39 23.06 59.22 95.73
CA VAL A 39 22.17 58.41 94.87
C VAL A 39 22.51 58.49 93.37
N PHE A 40 23.39 59.39 92.95
CA PHE A 40 23.65 59.63 91.52
C PHE A 40 24.60 58.64 90.86
N GLU A 41 25.55 58.02 91.58
CA GLU A 41 26.61 57.23 90.95
C GLU A 41 26.18 55.79 90.63
N GLU A 42 25.42 55.14 91.53
CA GLU A 42 24.85 53.80 91.29
C GLU A 42 23.73 53.84 90.23
N GLN A 43 22.84 54.85 90.27
CA GLN A 43 21.80 55.00 89.25
C GLN A 43 22.40 55.35 87.87
N TYR A 44 23.49 56.12 87.83
CA TYR A 44 24.21 56.44 86.59
C TYR A 44 24.93 55.21 86.02
N ASN A 45 25.56 54.40 86.87
CA ASN A 45 26.23 53.17 86.45
C ASN A 45 25.24 52.10 85.97
N VAL A 46 24.08 51.94 86.61
CA VAL A 46 23.01 51.06 86.14
C VAL A 46 22.45 51.53 84.79
N LEU A 47 22.19 52.83 84.62
CA LEU A 47 21.75 53.38 83.34
C LEU A 47 22.82 53.23 82.25
N LEU A 48 24.11 53.34 82.57
CA LEU A 48 25.21 53.07 81.64
C LEU A 48 25.28 51.60 81.25
N ASP A 49 25.23 50.68 82.20
CA ASP A 49 25.27 49.23 81.90
C ASP A 49 24.03 48.80 81.10
N GLN A 50 22.87 49.38 81.39
CA GLN A 50 21.64 49.10 80.66
C GLN A 50 21.69 49.68 79.23
N THR A 51 22.20 50.90 79.05
CA THR A 51 22.44 51.45 77.70
C THR A 51 23.57 50.75 76.94
N HIS A 52 24.59 50.21 77.61
CA HIS A 52 25.62 49.38 77.00
C HIS A 52 25.09 47.99 76.60
N SER A 53 24.27 47.37 77.44
CA SER A 53 23.56 46.12 77.16
C SER A 53 22.59 46.27 75.99
N ASP A 54 21.79 47.33 75.98
CA ASP A 54 20.84 47.64 74.91
C ASP A 54 21.57 47.93 73.58
N LYS A 55 22.68 48.68 73.61
CA LYS A 55 23.54 48.89 72.43
C LYS A 55 24.14 47.58 71.91
N LYS A 56 24.56 46.69 72.79
CA LYS A 56 25.14 45.39 72.42
C LYS A 56 24.08 44.50 71.79
N GLY A 57 22.87 44.45 72.36
CA GLY A 57 21.71 43.76 71.78
C GLY A 57 21.37 44.31 70.38
N TYR A 58 21.30 45.63 70.25
CA TYR A 58 21.02 46.29 68.96
C TYR A 58 22.10 46.00 67.91
N LEU A 59 23.37 45.92 68.31
CA LEU A 59 24.48 45.59 67.41
C LEU A 59 24.44 44.12 66.95
N GLU A 60 24.09 43.19 67.82
CA GLU A 60 23.94 41.77 67.46
C GLU A 60 22.72 41.54 66.55
N ASP A 61 21.62 42.26 66.77
CA ASP A 61 20.46 42.23 65.86
C ASP A 61 20.81 42.82 64.48
N LEU A 62 21.58 43.91 64.44
CA LEU A 62 22.07 44.50 63.19
C LEU A 62 23.00 43.54 62.43
N LYS A 63 23.87 42.80 63.13
CA LYS A 63 24.72 41.77 62.51
C LYS A 63 23.89 40.61 61.96
N ARG A 64 22.85 40.19 62.68
CA ARG A 64 21.93 39.13 62.23
C ARG A 64 21.14 39.57 61.00
N GLU A 65 20.65 40.80 60.96
CA GLU A 65 19.99 41.36 59.77
C GLU A 65 20.97 41.47 58.60
N LYS A 66 22.19 41.95 58.83
CA LYS A 66 23.23 42.02 57.80
C LYS A 66 23.52 40.65 57.18
N SER A 67 23.67 39.63 58.01
CA SER A 67 23.89 38.25 57.55
C SER A 67 22.71 37.70 56.73
N LYS A 68 21.47 38.00 57.14
CA LYS A 68 20.26 37.67 56.34
C LYS A 68 20.25 38.39 54.99
N PHE A 69 20.70 39.64 54.95
CA PHE A 69 20.76 40.44 53.73
C PHE A 69 21.81 39.89 52.76
N GLU A 70 23.01 39.56 53.27
CA GLU A 70 24.09 38.93 52.50
C GLU A 70 23.66 37.57 51.94
N GLN A 71 22.85 36.79 52.67
CA GLN A 71 22.30 35.53 52.19
C GLN A 71 21.27 35.73 51.08
N LYS A 72 20.34 36.68 51.24
CA LYS A 72 19.38 37.05 50.18
C LYS A 72 20.06 37.60 48.94
N GLU A 73 21.15 38.35 49.10
CA GLU A 73 21.93 38.87 47.98
C GLU A 73 22.55 37.72 47.15
N LYS A 74 23.06 36.68 47.82
CA LYS A 74 23.53 35.46 47.14
C LYS A 74 22.41 34.73 46.41
N GLU A 75 21.24 34.57 47.02
CA GLU A 75 20.06 33.95 46.39
C GLU A 75 19.59 34.75 45.15
N VAL A 76 19.60 36.09 45.24
CA VAL A 76 19.26 36.96 44.10
C VAL A 76 20.26 36.78 42.96
N GLU A 77 21.57 36.69 43.25
CA GLU A 77 22.58 36.45 42.22
C GLU A 77 22.44 35.05 41.58
N GLU A 78 22.06 34.04 42.34
CA GLU A 78 21.77 32.71 41.80
C GLU A 78 20.54 32.72 40.88
N LEU A 79 19.45 33.36 41.32
CA LEU A 79 18.24 33.54 40.50
C LEU A 79 18.52 34.33 39.22
N LYS A 80 19.37 35.36 39.27
CA LYS A 80 19.77 36.11 38.07
C LYS A 80 20.48 35.21 37.05
N ARG A 81 21.37 34.32 37.49
CA ARG A 81 22.05 33.37 36.61
C ARG A 81 21.05 32.39 35.98
N GLU A 82 20.09 31.91 36.76
CA GLU A 82 19.07 30.98 36.26
C GLU A 82 18.13 31.66 35.24
N VAL A 83 17.73 32.90 35.49
CA VAL A 83 16.93 33.69 34.52
C VAL A 83 17.69 33.91 33.20
N ALA A 84 19.01 34.16 33.27
CA ALA A 84 19.84 34.28 32.08
C ALA A 84 19.89 32.96 31.29
N ARG A 85 20.07 31.82 31.99
CA ARG A 85 20.07 30.48 31.39
C ARG A 85 18.73 30.15 30.71
N LEU A 86 17.60 30.42 31.38
CA LEU A 86 16.28 30.18 30.83
C LEU A 86 15.98 31.08 29.63
N SER A 87 16.49 32.32 29.63
CA SER A 87 16.35 33.25 28.51
C SER A 87 17.17 32.82 27.30
N GLU A 88 18.35 32.21 27.48
CA GLU A 88 19.12 31.58 26.40
C GLU A 88 18.33 30.40 25.79
N ASN A 89 17.83 29.50 26.63
CA ASN A 89 17.08 28.34 26.18
C ASN A 89 15.78 28.73 25.44
N SER A 90 15.10 29.78 25.88
CA SER A 90 13.93 30.31 25.17
C SER A 90 14.30 30.79 23.76
N ARG A 91 15.43 31.48 23.60
CA ARG A 91 15.93 31.93 22.29
C ARG A 91 16.25 30.74 21.37
N ASP A 92 16.81 29.67 21.93
CA ASP A 92 17.11 28.44 21.19
C ASP A 92 15.85 27.73 20.70
N ILE A 93 14.83 27.65 21.56
CA ILE A 93 13.52 27.10 21.20
C ILE A 93 12.85 27.94 20.09
N ASP A 94 12.90 29.26 20.19
CA ASP A 94 12.34 30.15 19.17
C ASP A 94 13.05 29.99 17.82
N ARG A 95 14.38 29.82 17.84
CA ARG A 95 15.17 29.52 16.64
C ARG A 95 14.76 28.19 16.01
N HIS A 96 14.69 27.11 16.77
CA HIS A 96 14.25 25.81 16.25
C HIS A 96 12.82 25.84 15.71
N ARG A 97 11.93 26.59 16.36
CA ARG A 97 10.57 26.78 15.87
C ARG A 97 10.55 27.49 14.52
N GLN A 98 11.43 28.47 14.32
CA GLN A 98 11.54 29.18 13.04
C GLN A 98 12.12 28.28 11.95
N GLU A 99 13.19 27.54 12.25
CA GLU A 99 13.78 26.56 11.31
C GLU A 99 12.76 25.51 10.85
N LEU A 100 11.92 25.02 11.77
CA LEU A 100 10.88 24.06 11.45
C LEU A 100 9.79 24.66 10.55
N LYS A 101 9.38 25.92 10.81
CA LYS A 101 8.43 26.64 9.94
C LYS A 101 9.00 26.82 8.54
N ASP A 102 10.26 27.23 8.43
CA ASP A 102 10.90 27.47 7.13
C ASP A 102 11.04 26.16 6.35
N LYS A 103 11.34 25.04 7.05
CA LYS A 103 11.35 23.70 6.46
C LYS A 103 9.97 23.30 5.91
N TYR A 104 8.91 23.45 6.70
CA TYR A 104 7.54 23.15 6.25
C TYR A 104 7.10 24.03 5.09
N LEU A 105 7.46 25.32 5.11
CA LEU A 105 7.13 26.23 4.02
C LEU A 105 7.82 25.80 2.72
N LYS A 106 9.09 25.43 2.79
CA LYS A 106 9.85 24.94 1.63
C LYS A 106 9.28 23.65 1.06
N GLU A 107 8.93 22.69 1.92
CA GLU A 107 8.28 21.44 1.51
C GLU A 107 6.92 21.72 0.84
N PHE A 108 6.12 22.64 1.40
CA PHE A 108 4.85 23.04 0.81
C PHE A 108 5.00 23.72 -0.55
N GLU A 109 5.98 24.61 -0.70
CA GLU A 109 6.29 25.25 -1.99
C GLU A 109 6.75 24.23 -3.03
N GLN A 110 7.57 23.26 -2.63
CA GLN A 110 8.00 22.17 -3.50
C GLN A 110 6.81 21.32 -3.98
N GLN A 111 5.94 20.88 -3.06
CA GLN A 111 4.74 20.12 -3.42
C GLN A 111 3.82 20.91 -4.35
N LYS A 112 3.68 22.22 -4.13
CA LYS A 112 2.91 23.10 -5.00
C LYS A 112 3.50 23.17 -6.41
N GLN A 113 4.82 23.27 -6.51
CA GLN A 113 5.52 23.30 -7.79
C GLN A 113 5.38 21.97 -8.54
N GLU A 114 5.59 20.84 -7.87
CA GLU A 114 5.38 19.49 -8.43
C GLU A 114 3.93 19.30 -8.92
N ALA A 115 2.95 19.75 -8.14
CA ALA A 115 1.54 19.69 -8.53
C ALA A 115 1.23 20.55 -9.78
N GLU A 116 1.83 21.73 -9.90
CA GLU A 116 1.67 22.60 -11.07
C GLU A 116 2.35 22.00 -12.31
N GLU A 117 3.51 21.36 -12.17
CA GLU A 117 4.18 20.64 -13.26
C GLU A 117 3.35 19.45 -13.76
N ILE A 118 2.78 18.65 -12.85
CA ILE A 118 1.86 17.56 -13.19
C ILE A 118 0.65 18.10 -13.94
N LYS A 119 0.09 19.22 -13.48
CA LYS A 119 -1.06 19.86 -14.12
C LYS A 119 -0.73 20.36 -15.52
N GLN A 120 0.41 21.04 -15.71
CA GLN A 120 0.84 21.53 -17.02
C GLN A 120 1.11 20.39 -18.01
N GLU A 121 1.77 19.32 -17.56
CA GLU A 121 1.99 18.13 -18.39
C GLU A 121 0.66 17.46 -18.77
N GLN A 122 -0.29 17.41 -17.85
CA GLN A 122 -1.63 16.92 -18.12
C GLN A 122 -2.37 17.79 -19.16
N GLU A 123 -2.28 19.11 -19.05
CA GLU A 123 -2.85 20.05 -20.04
C GLU A 123 -2.23 19.86 -21.43
N ARG A 124 -0.90 19.68 -21.53
CA ARG A 124 -0.22 19.38 -22.80
C ARG A 124 -0.71 18.07 -23.42
N ARG A 125 -0.86 17.00 -22.62
CA ARG A 125 -1.34 15.70 -23.11
C ARG A 125 -2.78 15.78 -23.59
N VAL A 126 -3.65 16.52 -22.89
CA VAL A 126 -5.03 16.76 -23.32
C VAL A 126 -5.06 17.52 -24.65
N ALA A 127 -4.26 18.57 -24.79
CA ALA A 127 -4.15 19.32 -26.04
C ALA A 127 -3.66 18.44 -27.21
N HIS A 128 -2.67 17.57 -26.96
CA HIS A 128 -2.18 16.62 -27.96
C HIS A 128 -3.24 15.61 -28.39
N LEU A 129 -4.03 15.08 -27.44
CA LEU A 129 -5.16 14.19 -27.75
C LEU A 129 -6.24 14.91 -28.57
N GLN A 130 -6.56 16.16 -28.23
CA GLN A 130 -7.50 16.98 -29.01
C GLN A 130 -7.02 17.16 -30.45
N GLU A 131 -5.72 17.40 -30.65
CA GLU A 131 -5.14 17.51 -31.99
C GLU A 131 -5.23 16.18 -32.77
N MET A 132 -4.93 15.05 -32.13
CA MET A 132 -5.09 13.73 -32.76
C MET A 132 -6.53 13.42 -33.14
N ILE A 133 -7.50 13.75 -32.28
CA ILE A 133 -8.93 13.54 -32.55
C ILE A 133 -9.36 14.36 -33.76
N ARG A 134 -8.96 15.63 -33.82
CA ARG A 134 -9.21 16.53 -34.97
C ARG A 134 -8.57 16.00 -36.26
N GLY A 135 -7.30 15.59 -36.20
CA GLY A 135 -6.57 15.07 -37.36
C GLY A 135 -7.19 13.82 -37.96
N ASN A 136 -7.94 13.04 -37.17
CA ASN A 136 -8.62 11.82 -37.62
C ASN A 136 -10.12 12.01 -37.90
N GLY A 137 -10.65 13.26 -37.83
CA GLY A 137 -12.06 13.55 -38.10
C GLY A 137 -13.03 12.90 -37.11
N LEU A 138 -12.57 12.67 -35.87
CA LEU A 138 -13.32 11.95 -34.82
C LEU A 138 -14.18 12.89 -33.94
N GLU A 139 -14.55 14.05 -34.47
CA GLU A 139 -15.28 15.11 -33.74
C GLU A 139 -16.79 14.84 -33.58
N GLU A 140 -17.28 13.70 -34.08
CA GLU A 140 -18.69 13.31 -33.98
C GLU A 140 -19.01 12.65 -32.62
N ASN A 141 -20.12 13.08 -32.00
CA ASN A 141 -20.69 12.54 -30.76
C ASN A 141 -19.76 12.51 -29.54
N CYS A 142 -19.37 13.70 -29.06
CA CYS A 142 -18.59 13.90 -27.84
C CYS A 142 -19.45 13.92 -26.55
N ASP A 143 -20.77 13.82 -26.67
CA ASP A 143 -21.73 13.90 -25.57
C ASP A 143 -22.18 12.52 -25.08
N ILE A 144 -21.23 11.59 -24.95
CA ILE A 144 -21.48 10.34 -24.25
C ILE A 144 -21.56 10.65 -22.75
N ALA A 145 -22.78 10.77 -22.24
CA ALA A 145 -23.03 10.77 -20.82
C ALA A 145 -22.88 9.34 -20.31
N TRP A 146 -21.82 9.08 -19.55
CA TRP A 146 -21.79 7.91 -18.67
C TRP A 146 -23.00 7.97 -17.74
N ASP A 147 -23.63 6.83 -17.46
CA ASP A 147 -24.64 6.81 -16.41
C ASP A 147 -24.03 7.36 -15.11
N GLY A 148 -24.82 8.09 -14.32
CA GLY A 148 -24.31 8.83 -13.16
C GLY A 148 -23.65 7.95 -12.09
N ASP A 149 -23.92 6.64 -12.12
CA ASP A 149 -23.40 5.64 -11.18
C ASP A 149 -22.18 4.91 -11.74
N PHE A 150 -21.86 5.02 -13.04
CA PHE A 150 -20.80 4.28 -13.71
C PHE A 150 -19.44 4.54 -13.09
N LYS A 151 -19.16 5.81 -12.75
CA LYS A 151 -17.90 6.20 -12.10
C LYS A 151 -17.75 5.57 -10.73
N GLU A 152 -18.82 5.50 -9.95
CA GLU A 152 -18.79 4.93 -8.61
C GLU A 152 -18.77 3.39 -8.67
N LYS A 153 -19.53 2.78 -9.58
CA LYS A 153 -19.44 1.35 -9.93
C LYS A 153 -18.03 0.96 -10.35
N LEU A 154 -17.40 1.73 -11.24
CA LEU A 154 -16.02 1.51 -11.65
C LEU A 154 -15.08 1.66 -10.46
N LYS A 155 -15.12 2.76 -9.71
CA LYS A 155 -14.23 2.93 -8.54
C LYS A 155 -14.37 1.80 -7.52
N LYS A 156 -15.58 1.30 -7.29
CA LYS A 156 -15.83 0.17 -6.39
C LYS A 156 -15.29 -1.13 -6.98
N ALA A 157 -15.78 -1.51 -8.16
CA ALA A 157 -15.40 -2.76 -8.80
C ALA A 157 -13.92 -2.81 -9.21
N PHE A 158 -13.29 -1.67 -9.49
CA PHE A 158 -11.88 -1.57 -9.85
C PHE A 158 -10.95 -1.71 -8.64
N ARG A 159 -11.41 -1.32 -7.44
CA ARG A 159 -10.73 -1.72 -6.19
C ARG A 159 -10.90 -3.20 -5.90
N ASP A 160 -12.08 -3.74 -6.23
CA ASP A 160 -12.40 -5.16 -6.12
C ASP A 160 -11.91 -5.96 -7.34
N ARG A 161 -11.13 -5.34 -8.23
CA ARG A 161 -10.61 -5.94 -9.46
C ARG A 161 -9.56 -6.95 -9.05
N ARG A 162 -10.04 -8.18 -8.92
CA ARG A 162 -9.34 -9.42 -8.62
C ARG A 162 -7.86 -9.34 -9.03
N SER A 163 -7.03 -8.90 -8.09
CA SER A 163 -5.61 -9.25 -8.01
C SER A 163 -5.45 -10.63 -7.37
N ASN A 164 -6.42 -11.52 -7.63
CA ASN A 164 -6.51 -12.98 -7.48
C ASN A 164 -8.00 -13.32 -7.42
N CYS A 165 -8.52 -13.96 -8.46
CA CYS A 165 -9.93 -14.33 -8.58
C CYS A 165 -10.31 -15.54 -7.74
N TYR A 166 -9.30 -16.34 -7.39
CA TYR A 166 -9.52 -17.68 -6.87
C TYR A 166 -9.36 -17.67 -5.36
N THR A 167 -10.44 -18.04 -4.68
CA THR A 167 -10.42 -18.28 -3.24
C THR A 167 -9.78 -19.63 -2.91
N SER A 168 -9.69 -20.52 -3.90
CA SER A 168 -9.09 -21.84 -3.81
C SER A 168 -8.47 -22.22 -5.15
N VAL A 169 -7.30 -22.86 -5.11
CA VAL A 169 -6.68 -23.48 -6.29
C VAL A 169 -6.42 -24.94 -5.97
N LYS A 170 -6.96 -25.82 -6.81
CA LYS A 170 -6.80 -27.28 -6.69
C LYS A 170 -5.91 -27.75 -7.84
N VAL A 171 -4.93 -28.59 -7.55
CA VAL A 171 -4.02 -29.18 -8.53
C VAL A 171 -4.12 -30.71 -8.45
N LEU A 172 -4.43 -31.36 -9.56
CA LEU A 172 -4.40 -32.80 -9.70
C LEU A 172 -3.30 -33.19 -10.69
N ILE A 173 -2.25 -33.83 -10.18
CA ILE A 173 -1.16 -34.35 -11.01
C ILE A 173 -1.35 -35.85 -11.16
N VAL A 174 -1.44 -36.31 -12.40
CA VAL A 174 -1.71 -37.71 -12.73
C VAL A 174 -0.54 -38.32 -13.51
N LEU A 175 -0.24 -39.56 -13.16
CA LEU A 175 0.72 -40.42 -13.83
C LEU A 175 0.21 -41.87 -13.76
N TRP A 176 0.71 -42.74 -14.62
CA TRP A 176 0.33 -44.16 -14.57
C TRP A 176 0.97 -44.86 -13.38
N ALA A 177 0.24 -45.78 -12.73
CA ALA A 177 0.81 -46.65 -11.70
C ALA A 177 1.95 -47.53 -12.27
N SER A 178 1.86 -47.85 -13.56
CA SER A 178 2.85 -48.57 -14.36
C SER A 178 3.83 -47.65 -15.10
N ASP A 179 4.05 -46.41 -14.62
CA ASP A 179 4.99 -45.47 -15.24
C ASP A 179 6.37 -46.13 -15.48
N ASP A 180 6.83 -46.04 -16.73
CA ASP A 180 8.13 -46.54 -17.18
C ASP A 180 9.07 -45.42 -17.63
N LEU A 181 8.63 -44.15 -17.52
CA LEU A 181 9.39 -42.97 -17.92
C LEU A 181 10.27 -42.39 -16.79
N GLY A 182 10.03 -42.79 -15.54
CA GLY A 182 10.81 -42.34 -14.39
C GLY A 182 10.54 -40.88 -14.03
N LEU A 183 9.31 -40.41 -14.22
CA LEU A 183 8.93 -38.99 -14.09
C LEU A 183 8.73 -38.53 -12.64
N SER A 184 8.90 -39.42 -11.67
CA SER A 184 8.56 -39.16 -10.26
C SER A 184 9.24 -37.91 -9.72
N GLU A 185 10.55 -37.72 -9.96
CA GLU A 185 11.29 -36.55 -9.48
C GLU A 185 10.79 -35.24 -10.10
N GLU A 186 10.48 -35.24 -11.40
CA GLU A 186 9.98 -34.06 -12.11
C GLU A 186 8.59 -33.66 -11.60
N VAL A 187 7.70 -34.64 -11.42
CA VAL A 187 6.36 -34.46 -10.85
C VAL A 187 6.43 -34.03 -9.38
N ASP A 188 7.37 -34.57 -8.61
CA ASP A 188 7.59 -34.19 -7.21
C ASP A 188 8.03 -32.73 -7.09
N ASN A 189 8.94 -32.29 -7.97
CA ASN A 189 9.36 -30.90 -8.03
C ASN A 189 8.22 -29.96 -8.42
N LEU A 190 7.41 -30.32 -9.43
CA LEU A 190 6.24 -29.52 -9.82
C LEU A 190 5.25 -29.38 -8.66
N ALA A 191 4.95 -30.48 -7.96
CA ALA A 191 4.06 -30.49 -6.81
C ALA A 191 4.60 -29.58 -5.70
N MET A 192 5.89 -29.68 -5.36
CA MET A 192 6.51 -28.83 -4.33
C MET A 192 6.40 -27.35 -4.66
N VAL A 193 6.51 -26.96 -5.93
CA VAL A 193 6.38 -25.56 -6.34
C VAL A 193 4.95 -25.08 -6.14
N PHE A 194 3.96 -25.85 -6.58
CA PHE A 194 2.55 -25.51 -6.37
C PHE A 194 2.17 -25.46 -4.88
N GLU A 195 2.63 -26.42 -4.08
CA GLU A 195 2.36 -26.47 -2.64
C GLU A 195 3.08 -25.35 -1.89
N ASN A 196 4.40 -25.25 -2.03
CA ASN A 196 5.21 -24.42 -1.13
C ASN A 196 5.32 -22.97 -1.58
N LEU A 197 5.38 -22.71 -2.89
CA LEU A 197 5.54 -21.35 -3.41
C LEU A 197 4.20 -20.69 -3.73
N TYR A 198 3.21 -21.49 -4.16
CA TYR A 198 1.89 -20.98 -4.52
C TYR A 198 0.81 -21.24 -3.46
N SER A 199 1.08 -22.06 -2.44
CA SER A 199 0.08 -22.44 -1.42
C SER A 199 -1.19 -23.08 -2.02
N PHE A 200 -1.06 -23.81 -3.13
CA PHE A 200 -2.18 -24.51 -3.76
C PHE A 200 -2.44 -25.87 -3.10
N ASN A 201 -3.66 -26.37 -3.22
CA ASN A 201 -4.02 -27.72 -2.76
C ASN A 201 -3.63 -28.72 -3.84
N VAL A 202 -2.57 -29.49 -3.62
CA VAL A 202 -2.01 -30.42 -4.62
C VAL A 202 -2.27 -31.86 -4.22
N VAL A 203 -2.69 -32.64 -5.21
CA VAL A 203 -3.00 -34.05 -5.08
C VAL A 203 -2.37 -34.80 -6.23
N LYS A 204 -1.68 -35.90 -5.92
CA LYS A 204 -1.17 -36.85 -6.92
C LYS A 204 -2.10 -38.05 -7.03
N PHE A 205 -2.26 -38.56 -8.24
CA PHE A 205 -3.05 -39.76 -8.50
C PHE A 205 -2.35 -40.69 -9.49
N ALA A 206 -2.21 -41.95 -9.08
CA ALA A 206 -1.69 -43.02 -9.91
C ALA A 206 -2.85 -43.68 -10.66
N ILE A 207 -2.90 -43.52 -11.99
CA ILE A 207 -3.91 -44.14 -12.85
C ILE A 207 -3.68 -45.65 -12.84
N PRO A 208 -4.66 -46.45 -12.40
CA PRO A 208 -4.51 -47.90 -12.36
C PRO A 208 -4.49 -48.50 -13.78
N ASP A 209 -3.81 -49.63 -13.96
CA ASP A 209 -3.78 -50.34 -15.24
C ASP A 209 -5.13 -51.00 -15.59
N LEU A 210 -5.89 -51.36 -14.55
CA LEU A 210 -7.21 -51.95 -14.69
C LEU A 210 -8.28 -50.88 -14.53
N ASP A 211 -9.16 -50.80 -15.52
CA ASP A 211 -10.23 -49.81 -15.60
C ASP A 211 -9.77 -48.34 -15.42
N PRO A 212 -8.74 -47.89 -16.16
CA PRO A 212 -8.12 -46.57 -15.98
C PRO A 212 -9.11 -45.42 -16.21
N ALA A 213 -9.99 -45.56 -17.20
CA ALA A 213 -10.92 -44.51 -17.60
C ALA A 213 -11.95 -44.19 -16.51
N ASN A 214 -12.58 -45.23 -15.93
CA ASN A 214 -13.55 -45.03 -14.85
C ASN A 214 -12.87 -44.51 -13.59
N ALA A 215 -11.74 -45.09 -13.20
CA ALA A 215 -10.99 -44.69 -12.01
C ALA A 215 -10.54 -43.22 -12.08
N LEU A 216 -10.03 -42.79 -13.24
CA LEU A 216 -9.64 -41.39 -13.42
C LEU A 216 -10.86 -40.46 -13.51
N ALA A 217 -11.94 -40.86 -14.17
CA ALA A 217 -13.16 -40.05 -14.24
C ALA A 217 -13.77 -39.80 -12.85
N GLU A 218 -13.85 -40.83 -12.00
CA GLU A 218 -14.30 -40.70 -10.61
C GLU A 218 -13.40 -39.73 -9.83
N ARG A 219 -12.09 -39.87 -9.99
CA ARG A 219 -11.11 -38.98 -9.35
C ARG A 219 -11.22 -37.53 -9.80
N VAL A 220 -11.45 -37.31 -11.09
CA VAL A 220 -11.61 -35.96 -11.67
C VAL A 220 -12.91 -35.32 -11.19
N GLN A 221 -14.00 -36.08 -11.07
CA GLN A 221 -15.25 -35.58 -10.49
C GLN A 221 -15.07 -35.16 -9.02
N GLU A 222 -14.37 -35.97 -8.22
CA GLU A 222 -14.01 -35.63 -6.84
C GLU A 222 -13.16 -34.34 -6.80
N PHE A 223 -12.20 -34.22 -7.72
CA PHE A 223 -11.31 -33.08 -7.84
C PHE A 223 -12.05 -31.77 -8.18
N ILE A 224 -13.00 -31.83 -9.12
CA ILE A 224 -13.88 -30.69 -9.44
C ILE A 224 -14.68 -30.30 -8.19
N GLY A 225 -15.33 -31.28 -7.55
CA GLY A 225 -16.02 -31.11 -6.28
C GLY A 225 -17.23 -30.17 -6.36
N ASP A 226 -17.11 -28.99 -5.77
CA ASP A 226 -18.17 -27.98 -5.64
C ASP A 226 -18.43 -27.16 -6.92
N ASP A 227 -17.56 -27.29 -7.93
CA ASP A 227 -17.73 -26.68 -9.25
C ASP A 227 -17.99 -25.15 -9.16
N SER A 228 -17.08 -24.47 -8.45
CA SER A 228 -17.19 -23.05 -8.12
C SER A 228 -16.44 -22.16 -9.12
N PRO A 229 -17.03 -21.04 -9.59
CA PRO A 229 -16.35 -20.06 -10.46
C PRO A 229 -15.23 -19.28 -9.75
N ASP A 230 -15.13 -19.41 -8.42
CA ASP A 230 -14.06 -18.81 -7.60
C ASP A 230 -12.94 -19.81 -7.29
N THR A 231 -12.92 -20.96 -7.99
CA THR A 231 -11.87 -21.97 -7.91
C THR A 231 -11.14 -22.09 -9.23
N LEU A 232 -9.80 -22.22 -9.18
CA LEU A 232 -8.99 -22.64 -10.33
C LEU A 232 -8.67 -24.12 -10.20
N LEU A 233 -8.91 -24.87 -11.26
CA LEU A 233 -8.49 -26.26 -11.40
C LEU A 233 -7.23 -26.32 -12.26
N ILE A 234 -6.20 -27.00 -11.78
CA ILE A 234 -5.00 -27.30 -12.55
C ILE A 234 -4.89 -28.81 -12.68
N PHE A 235 -5.03 -29.34 -13.89
CA PHE A 235 -4.91 -30.76 -14.17
C PHE A 235 -3.63 -31.01 -14.96
N SER A 236 -2.74 -31.87 -14.44
CA SER A 236 -1.47 -32.18 -15.08
C SER A 236 -1.38 -33.68 -15.41
N TYR A 237 -1.33 -34.02 -16.70
CA TYR A 237 -1.05 -35.39 -17.16
C TYR A 237 0.41 -35.52 -17.56
N ASN A 238 1.08 -36.53 -17.01
CA ASN A 238 2.49 -36.83 -17.27
C ASN A 238 2.60 -38.31 -17.64
N GLY A 239 3.00 -38.61 -18.88
CA GLY A 239 3.07 -39.99 -19.35
C GLY A 239 3.17 -40.11 -20.86
N HIS A 240 2.88 -41.30 -21.39
CA HIS A 240 2.84 -41.51 -22.84
C HIS A 240 1.54 -41.00 -23.44
N GLY A 241 1.64 -40.51 -24.67
CA GLY A 241 0.52 -40.07 -25.47
C GLY A 241 0.65 -40.59 -26.91
N SER A 242 -0.46 -40.92 -27.52
CA SER A 242 -0.53 -41.34 -28.92
C SER A 242 -1.86 -40.93 -29.53
N ILE A 243 -1.99 -41.02 -30.85
CA ILE A 243 -3.25 -40.79 -31.55
C ILE A 243 -3.72 -42.12 -32.13
N GLU A 244 -5.01 -42.42 -31.99
CA GLU A 244 -5.61 -43.58 -32.63
C GLU A 244 -5.71 -43.37 -34.15
N ASN A 245 -5.19 -44.31 -34.94
CA ASN A 245 -5.09 -44.15 -36.40
C ASN A 245 -6.46 -44.05 -37.10
N SER A 246 -7.54 -44.56 -36.51
CA SER A 246 -8.87 -44.60 -37.13
C SER A 246 -9.76 -43.42 -36.79
N SER A 247 -9.80 -43.02 -35.52
CA SER A 247 -10.65 -41.95 -35.00
C SER A 247 -9.91 -40.62 -34.86
N TYR A 248 -8.59 -40.65 -34.88
CA TYR A 248 -7.72 -39.53 -34.48
C TYR A 248 -7.94 -39.07 -33.04
N ASP A 249 -8.43 -39.95 -32.17
CA ASP A 249 -8.58 -39.65 -30.75
C ASP A 249 -7.23 -39.69 -30.02
N ALA A 250 -7.05 -38.79 -29.06
CA ALA A 250 -5.90 -38.81 -28.18
C ALA A 250 -6.02 -39.96 -27.16
N ILE A 251 -4.95 -40.75 -27.06
CA ILE A 251 -4.81 -41.89 -26.17
C ILE A 251 -3.69 -41.62 -25.19
N TRP A 252 -3.98 -41.77 -23.90
CA TRP A 252 -3.01 -41.83 -22.82
C TRP A 252 -2.68 -43.29 -22.51
N SER A 253 -1.39 -43.58 -22.26
CA SER A 253 -0.93 -44.95 -22.03
C SER A 253 0.12 -45.05 -20.94
N GLY A 254 0.05 -46.14 -20.18
CA GLY A 254 1.05 -46.53 -19.19
C GLY A 254 2.06 -47.54 -19.75
N GLY A 255 2.89 -48.08 -18.87
CA GLY A 255 3.78 -49.19 -19.22
C GLY A 255 2.99 -50.42 -19.67
N GLY A 256 3.46 -51.09 -20.73
CA GLY A 256 2.81 -52.31 -21.24
C GLY A 256 1.64 -52.04 -22.19
N SER A 257 0.45 -52.60 -21.88
CA SER A 257 -0.74 -52.54 -22.75
C SER A 257 -1.86 -51.63 -22.24
N SER A 258 -1.65 -50.93 -21.13
CA SER A 258 -2.65 -50.05 -20.50
C SER A 258 -2.83 -48.78 -21.31
N ARG A 259 -4.06 -48.51 -21.74
CA ARG A 259 -4.41 -47.37 -22.60
C ARG A 259 -5.81 -46.87 -22.29
N MET A 260 -6.05 -45.57 -22.47
CA MET A 260 -7.38 -44.98 -22.41
C MET A 260 -7.49 -43.74 -23.30
N HIS A 261 -8.70 -43.41 -23.74
CA HIS A 261 -8.98 -42.16 -24.42
C HIS A 261 -8.95 -40.99 -23.43
N SER A 262 -8.27 -39.90 -23.77
CA SER A 262 -8.20 -38.71 -22.90
C SER A 262 -9.40 -37.78 -23.04
N ASN A 263 -10.12 -37.84 -24.17
CA ASN A 263 -11.19 -36.90 -24.51
C ASN A 263 -12.27 -36.80 -23.42
N GLY A 264 -12.71 -37.94 -22.86
CA GLY A 264 -13.75 -37.95 -21.82
C GLY A 264 -13.34 -37.20 -20.56
N ILE A 265 -12.06 -37.28 -20.17
CA ILE A 265 -11.52 -36.56 -19.01
C ILE A 265 -11.42 -35.06 -19.29
N GLN A 266 -10.96 -34.70 -20.49
CA GLN A 266 -10.89 -33.30 -20.90
C GLN A 266 -12.28 -32.66 -20.93
N THR A 267 -13.29 -33.35 -21.48
CA THR A 267 -14.67 -32.86 -21.52
C THR A 267 -15.22 -32.57 -20.13
N LEU A 268 -14.98 -33.45 -19.15
CA LEU A 268 -15.40 -33.21 -17.76
C LEU A 268 -14.82 -31.92 -17.17
N LEU A 269 -13.58 -31.59 -17.54
CA LEU A 269 -12.88 -30.40 -17.08
C LEU A 269 -13.34 -29.13 -17.82
N GLU A 270 -13.60 -29.23 -19.13
CA GLU A 270 -14.12 -28.13 -19.95
C GLU A 270 -15.57 -27.76 -19.62
N GLU A 271 -16.37 -28.72 -19.15
CA GLU A 271 -17.75 -28.52 -18.72
C GLU A 271 -17.86 -27.91 -17.31
N SER A 272 -16.74 -27.72 -16.61
CA SER A 272 -16.67 -27.09 -15.29
C SER A 272 -16.98 -25.58 -15.36
N LYS A 273 -17.61 -25.06 -14.31
CA LYS A 273 -17.75 -23.61 -14.05
C LYS A 273 -16.47 -23.00 -13.52
N SER A 274 -15.55 -23.79 -12.98
CA SER A 274 -14.22 -23.35 -12.59
C SER A 274 -13.37 -23.08 -13.82
N ASP A 275 -12.52 -22.06 -13.75
CA ASP A 275 -11.45 -21.92 -14.74
C ASP A 275 -10.50 -23.12 -14.62
N THR A 276 -10.03 -23.63 -15.75
CA THR A 276 -9.21 -24.84 -15.79
C THR A 276 -7.93 -24.64 -16.61
N LEU A 277 -6.78 -24.97 -16.02
CA LEU A 277 -5.50 -25.08 -16.69
C LEU A 277 -5.13 -26.56 -16.87
N LEU A 278 -5.01 -26.99 -18.11
CA LEU A 278 -4.55 -28.32 -18.51
C LEU A 278 -3.06 -28.26 -18.85
N LEU A 279 -2.26 -29.10 -18.20
CA LEU A 279 -0.82 -29.25 -18.44
C LEU A 279 -0.56 -30.68 -18.93
N TYR A 280 -0.29 -30.87 -20.22
CA TYR A 280 -0.06 -32.19 -20.79
C TYR A 280 1.41 -32.38 -21.18
N ASP A 281 2.13 -33.19 -20.41
CA ASP A 281 3.47 -33.65 -20.74
C ASP A 281 3.43 -35.07 -21.33
N ALA A 282 3.02 -35.14 -22.59
CA ALA A 282 2.97 -36.36 -23.37
C ALA A 282 3.15 -36.10 -24.88
N CYS A 283 3.48 -37.13 -25.65
CA CYS A 283 3.53 -37.04 -27.10
C CYS A 283 2.11 -36.81 -27.68
N HIS A 284 1.99 -36.05 -28.78
CA HIS A 284 0.71 -35.77 -29.44
C HIS A 284 -0.36 -35.06 -28.57
N SER A 285 0.06 -34.43 -27.47
CA SER A 285 -0.81 -33.81 -26.46
C SER A 285 -1.64 -32.62 -26.95
N ALA A 286 -1.29 -32.02 -28.08
CA ALA A 286 -2.04 -30.88 -28.64
C ALA A 286 -3.27 -31.30 -29.47
N ASN A 287 -3.45 -32.60 -29.74
CA ASN A 287 -4.59 -33.13 -30.50
C ASN A 287 -5.83 -33.25 -29.61
N THR A 288 -6.30 -32.10 -29.14
CA THR A 288 -7.46 -31.94 -28.26
C THR A 288 -8.60 -31.33 -29.06
N ALA A 289 -9.78 -31.97 -29.03
CA ALA A 289 -10.98 -31.38 -29.62
C ALA A 289 -11.30 -30.06 -28.90
N ILE A 290 -11.59 -29.00 -29.66
CA ILE A 290 -12.05 -27.72 -29.11
C ILE A 290 -13.53 -27.87 -28.79
N SER A 291 -13.93 -27.64 -27.54
CA SER A 291 -15.34 -27.67 -27.16
C SER A 291 -16.09 -26.50 -27.82
N LEU A 292 -17.12 -26.83 -28.60
CA LEU A 292 -17.85 -25.85 -29.42
C LEU A 292 -18.91 -25.08 -28.63
N ASN A 293 -19.24 -25.47 -27.39
CA ASN A 293 -20.28 -24.85 -26.56
C ASN A 293 -19.96 -24.97 -25.05
N PRO A 294 -18.98 -24.23 -24.54
CA PRO A 294 -18.67 -24.25 -23.11
C PRO A 294 -19.79 -23.68 -22.22
N PRO A 295 -19.84 -24.04 -20.93
CA PRO A 295 -20.67 -23.33 -19.95
C PRO A 295 -20.34 -21.84 -19.96
N ALA A 296 -21.37 -20.99 -19.88
CA ALA A 296 -21.17 -19.55 -19.90
C ALA A 296 -20.32 -19.09 -18.69
N GLY A 297 -19.10 -18.57 -18.94
CA GLY A 297 -18.32 -17.81 -17.97
C GLY A 297 -17.07 -18.46 -17.37
N SER A 298 -16.64 -19.64 -17.85
CA SER A 298 -15.34 -20.25 -17.50
C SER A 298 -14.33 -20.19 -18.65
N VAL A 299 -13.05 -20.33 -18.33
CA VAL A 299 -11.94 -20.43 -19.29
C VAL A 299 -11.21 -21.75 -19.10
N THR A 300 -10.94 -22.47 -20.19
CA THR A 300 -10.04 -23.62 -20.19
C THR A 300 -8.86 -23.38 -21.10
N GLU A 301 -7.66 -23.43 -20.53
CA GLU A 301 -6.40 -23.30 -21.26
C GLU A 301 -5.59 -24.58 -21.21
N LEU A 302 -5.00 -24.92 -22.34
CA LEU A 302 -4.08 -26.04 -22.48
C LEU A 302 -2.67 -25.52 -22.71
N VAL A 303 -1.71 -26.07 -21.97
CA VAL A 303 -0.28 -26.02 -22.31
C VAL A 303 0.22 -27.45 -22.46
N ALA A 304 0.62 -27.81 -23.67
CA ALA A 304 1.10 -29.13 -24.03
C ALA A 304 2.60 -29.10 -24.33
N ALA A 305 3.35 -30.11 -23.87
CA ALA A 305 4.78 -30.27 -24.09
C ALA A 305 5.17 -30.46 -25.57
N CYS A 306 4.26 -31.08 -26.34
CA CYS A 306 4.43 -31.38 -27.75
C CYS A 306 3.24 -30.91 -28.56
N GLY A 307 3.52 -30.42 -29.78
CA GLY A 307 2.52 -30.28 -30.83
C GLY A 307 1.99 -31.62 -31.34
N PHE A 308 1.19 -31.57 -32.40
CA PHE A 308 0.44 -32.71 -32.95
C PHE A 308 1.30 -33.91 -33.42
N GLU A 309 2.63 -33.80 -33.53
CA GLU A 309 3.48 -34.78 -34.22
C GLU A 309 4.88 -35.03 -33.59
N THR A 310 5.10 -34.71 -32.31
CA THR A 310 6.46 -34.79 -31.71
C THR A 310 6.54 -35.64 -30.43
N THR A 311 7.70 -36.28 -30.23
CA THR A 311 8.03 -37.06 -29.03
C THR A 311 8.52 -36.14 -27.91
N THR A 312 8.00 -36.29 -26.68
CA THR A 312 8.49 -35.57 -25.49
C THR A 312 9.80 -36.19 -24.99
N ARG A 313 10.63 -35.38 -24.32
CA ARG A 313 11.90 -35.83 -23.75
C ARG A 313 11.83 -35.78 -22.22
N THR A 314 12.46 -36.75 -21.56
CA THR A 314 12.65 -36.82 -20.11
C THR A 314 13.99 -36.19 -19.69
N GLY A 315 14.08 -35.72 -18.44
CA GLY A 315 15.30 -35.18 -17.82
C GLY A 315 15.29 -33.66 -17.64
N ASN A 316 16.43 -33.08 -17.24
CA ASN A 316 16.54 -31.68 -16.77
C ASN A 316 16.04 -30.58 -17.72
N ASN A 317 15.83 -30.89 -19.00
CA ASN A 317 15.29 -30.00 -20.03
C ASN A 317 13.92 -30.46 -20.57
N SER A 318 13.22 -31.35 -19.88
CA SER A 318 11.84 -31.72 -20.16
C SER A 318 10.92 -30.50 -20.06
N PHE A 319 9.73 -30.61 -20.66
CA PHE A 319 8.72 -29.57 -20.54
C PHE A 319 8.39 -29.32 -19.07
N THR A 320 8.08 -30.36 -18.30
CA THR A 320 7.75 -30.24 -16.87
C THR A 320 8.88 -29.61 -16.07
N SER A 321 10.14 -29.98 -16.29
CA SER A 321 11.29 -29.36 -15.61
C SER A 321 11.39 -27.85 -15.92
N VAL A 322 11.30 -27.48 -17.20
CA VAL A 322 11.41 -26.08 -17.63
C VAL A 322 10.21 -25.26 -17.14
N PHE A 323 9.00 -25.82 -17.22
CA PHE A 323 7.78 -25.21 -16.70
C PHE A 323 7.88 -24.98 -15.20
N THR A 324 8.28 -26.00 -14.43
CA THR A 324 8.49 -25.92 -12.98
C THR A 324 9.47 -24.82 -12.60
N ARG A 325 10.57 -24.68 -13.35
CA ARG A 325 11.57 -23.62 -13.14
C ARG A 325 11.01 -22.23 -13.40
N GLU A 326 10.31 -22.03 -14.51
CA GLU A 326 9.74 -20.72 -14.84
C GLU A 326 8.60 -20.35 -13.88
N LEU A 327 7.81 -21.34 -13.47
CA LEU A 327 6.77 -21.18 -12.45
C LEU A 327 7.40 -20.78 -11.10
N SER A 328 8.50 -21.41 -10.70
CA SER A 328 9.24 -21.04 -9.48
C SER A 328 9.77 -19.61 -9.53
N SER A 329 10.32 -19.18 -10.68
CA SER A 329 10.78 -17.80 -10.87
C SER A 329 9.62 -16.82 -10.73
N ALA A 330 8.51 -17.12 -11.42
CA ALA A 330 7.34 -16.27 -11.43
C ALA A 330 6.72 -16.10 -10.03
N ALA A 331 6.76 -17.11 -9.17
CA ALA A 331 6.28 -17.02 -7.79
C ALA A 331 6.93 -15.87 -7.01
N THR A 332 8.20 -15.56 -7.29
CA THR A 332 8.93 -14.45 -6.65
C THR A 332 8.62 -13.08 -7.25
N GLU A 333 8.13 -13.06 -8.48
CA GLU A 333 7.78 -11.84 -9.24
C GLU A 333 6.32 -11.43 -9.05
N GLY A 334 5.47 -12.32 -8.52
CA GLY A 334 4.04 -12.10 -8.27
C GLY A 334 3.15 -12.80 -9.28
N ALA A 335 2.08 -12.14 -9.71
CA ALA A 335 1.11 -12.70 -10.64
C ALA A 335 1.71 -12.85 -12.05
N VAL A 336 1.54 -14.04 -12.65
CA VAL A 336 1.97 -14.36 -14.01
C VAL A 336 0.81 -14.93 -14.81
N SER A 337 0.61 -14.45 -16.04
CA SER A 337 -0.35 -15.11 -16.94
C SER A 337 0.21 -16.43 -17.46
N VAL A 338 -0.65 -17.43 -17.69
CA VAL A 338 -0.25 -18.68 -18.34
C VAL A 338 0.36 -18.40 -19.72
N SER A 339 -0.10 -17.36 -20.43
CA SER A 339 0.51 -16.88 -21.68
C SER A 339 1.95 -16.42 -21.48
N GLY A 340 2.17 -15.60 -20.45
CA GLY A 340 3.50 -15.09 -20.09
C GLY A 340 4.42 -16.23 -19.68
N LEU A 341 3.94 -17.15 -18.85
CA LEU A 341 4.68 -18.33 -18.40
C LEU A 341 5.05 -19.24 -19.59
N TYR A 342 4.09 -19.53 -20.48
CA TYR A 342 4.33 -20.28 -21.71
C TYR A 342 5.42 -19.62 -22.58
N ASN A 343 5.37 -18.29 -22.77
CA ASN A 343 6.38 -17.59 -23.55
C ASN A 343 7.80 -17.71 -22.94
N ARG A 344 7.91 -17.70 -21.61
CA ARG A 344 9.18 -17.93 -20.91
C ARG A 344 9.69 -19.36 -21.14
N VAL A 345 8.81 -20.35 -20.99
CA VAL A 345 9.11 -21.77 -21.25
C VAL A 345 9.58 -21.97 -22.70
N LEU A 346 8.83 -21.43 -23.66
CA LEU A 346 9.15 -21.49 -25.08
C LEU A 346 10.51 -20.82 -25.38
N ALA A 347 10.74 -19.62 -24.87
CA ALA A 347 12.01 -18.90 -25.08
C ALA A 347 13.20 -19.71 -24.57
N ARG A 348 13.06 -20.35 -23.41
CA ARG A 348 14.11 -21.17 -22.80
C ARG A 348 14.37 -22.46 -23.56
N LEU A 349 13.32 -23.18 -23.96
CA LEU A 349 13.45 -24.40 -24.77
C LEU A 349 14.07 -24.11 -26.15
N ARG A 350 13.77 -22.94 -26.76
CA ARG A 350 14.34 -22.52 -28.04
C ARG A 350 15.81 -22.10 -27.96
N ASN A 351 16.23 -21.53 -26.83
CA ASN A 351 17.60 -21.07 -26.59
C ASN A 351 18.52 -22.16 -26.06
N ASP A 352 18.00 -23.37 -25.85
CA ASP A 352 18.79 -24.51 -25.44
C ASP A 352 19.77 -24.97 -26.55
N ARG A 353 20.94 -25.46 -26.14
CA ARG A 353 22.00 -25.89 -27.07
C ARG A 353 21.57 -27.10 -27.91
N ASP A 354 20.62 -27.90 -27.41
CA ASP A 354 20.08 -29.09 -28.07
C ASP A 354 18.78 -28.85 -28.86
N ARG A 355 18.48 -27.59 -29.24
CA ARG A 355 17.23 -27.17 -29.94
C ARG A 355 16.75 -27.99 -31.13
N LYS A 356 17.60 -28.82 -31.75
CA LYS A 356 17.26 -29.63 -32.93
C LYS A 356 16.34 -30.80 -32.62
N THR A 357 16.23 -31.21 -31.35
CA THR A 357 15.42 -32.35 -30.91
C THR A 357 14.32 -31.95 -29.92
N ASN A 358 14.19 -30.67 -29.60
CA ASN A 358 13.19 -30.18 -28.66
C ASN A 358 11.84 -30.05 -29.36
N ALA A 359 10.84 -30.74 -28.83
CA ALA A 359 9.46 -30.47 -29.16
C ALA A 359 9.11 -29.02 -28.82
N THR A 360 8.34 -28.38 -29.70
CA THR A 360 7.84 -27.03 -29.44
C THR A 360 6.56 -27.17 -28.62
N PRO A 361 6.52 -26.64 -27.39
CA PRO A 361 5.29 -26.67 -26.61
C PRO A 361 4.22 -25.85 -27.33
N VAL A 362 2.95 -26.18 -27.07
CA VAL A 362 1.80 -25.51 -27.65
C VAL A 362 0.93 -24.98 -26.54
N ARG A 363 0.36 -23.80 -26.76
CA ARG A 363 -0.68 -23.22 -25.91
C ARG A 363 -1.95 -23.04 -26.74
N CYS A 364 -3.08 -23.51 -26.21
CA CYS A 364 -4.40 -23.36 -26.82
C CYS A 364 -5.38 -22.85 -25.76
N THR A 365 -6.33 -22.00 -26.17
CA THR A 365 -7.53 -21.71 -25.38
C THR A 365 -8.63 -22.61 -25.92
N LEU A 366 -9.05 -23.60 -25.13
CA LEU A 366 -10.04 -24.60 -25.52
C LEU A 366 -11.46 -24.12 -25.26
N VAL A 367 -11.63 -23.38 -24.18
CA VAL A 367 -12.87 -22.73 -23.76
C VAL A 367 -12.55 -21.28 -23.42
N SER A 368 -13.31 -20.34 -23.98
CA SER A 368 -13.17 -18.92 -23.73
C SER A 368 -14.55 -18.30 -23.53
N ASP A 369 -14.65 -17.35 -22.60
CA ASP A 369 -15.86 -16.54 -22.40
C ASP A 369 -15.94 -15.36 -23.40
N ASP A 370 -15.13 -15.38 -24.48
CA ASP A 370 -14.82 -14.32 -25.48
C ASP A 370 -14.02 -13.13 -24.93
N ASP A 371 -13.69 -13.19 -23.65
CA ASP A 371 -13.53 -11.99 -22.86
C ASP A 371 -12.14 -12.01 -22.18
N ARG A 372 -11.74 -13.11 -21.53
CA ARG A 372 -10.42 -13.25 -20.89
C ARG A 372 -9.36 -13.77 -21.87
N THR A 373 -8.17 -13.16 -21.85
CA THR A 373 -7.06 -13.53 -22.76
C THR A 373 -6.13 -14.62 -22.20
N SER A 374 -6.00 -14.70 -20.87
CA SER A 374 -5.21 -15.73 -20.20
C SER A 374 -5.58 -15.92 -18.72
N ILE A 375 -5.55 -17.15 -18.21
CA ILE A 375 -5.55 -17.50 -16.78
C ILE A 375 -4.31 -16.86 -16.13
N ILE A 376 -4.48 -16.36 -14.91
CA ILE A 376 -3.41 -15.78 -14.08
C ILE A 376 -3.10 -16.72 -12.92
N LEU A 377 -1.81 -16.97 -12.70
CA LEU A 377 -1.28 -17.73 -11.58
C LEU A 377 -0.56 -16.77 -10.63
N GLU A 378 -0.92 -16.82 -9.35
CA GLU A 378 -0.23 -16.09 -8.29
C GLU A 378 -0.32 -16.89 -6.99
N PRO A 379 0.66 -16.74 -6.09
CA PRO A 379 0.60 -17.35 -4.78
C PRO A 379 -0.67 -16.97 -4.01
N LEU A 380 -1.36 -17.95 -3.43
CA LEU A 380 -2.45 -17.67 -2.50
C LEU A 380 -1.86 -17.02 -1.24
N LEU A 381 -2.50 -15.93 -0.80
CA LEU A 381 -2.15 -15.28 0.46
C LEU A 381 -2.33 -16.31 1.58
N SER A 382 -1.24 -16.69 2.26
CA SER A 382 -1.34 -17.48 3.48
C SER A 382 -2.22 -16.69 4.48
N PRO A 383 -3.11 -17.35 5.25
CA PRO A 383 -3.88 -16.67 6.28
C PRO A 383 -2.90 -15.91 7.19
N PRO A 384 -3.10 -14.60 7.39
CA PRO A 384 -2.07 -13.76 7.99
C PRO A 384 -1.83 -14.19 9.44
N VAL A 385 -0.61 -14.67 9.71
CA VAL A 385 -0.04 -14.50 11.05
C VAL A 385 0.08 -13.00 11.24
N ILE A 386 -0.65 -12.45 12.21
CA ILE A 386 -0.67 -11.03 12.54
C ILE A 386 0.75 -10.62 12.95
N ALA A 387 1.53 -10.18 11.98
CA ALA A 387 2.77 -9.48 12.17
C ALA A 387 2.56 -8.08 11.60
N SER A 388 2.27 -7.12 12.48
CA SER A 388 2.46 -5.72 12.15
C SER A 388 3.92 -5.53 11.77
N HIS A 389 4.24 -4.91 10.64
CA HIS A 389 5.36 -3.98 10.42
C HIS A 389 5.26 -3.52 8.95
N GLN A 390 4.87 -2.28 8.74
CA GLN A 390 5.75 -1.20 8.26
C GLN A 390 6.31 -1.45 6.86
N SER A 391 5.63 -0.80 5.90
CA SER A 391 6.16 -0.18 4.68
C SER A 391 7.52 -0.69 4.19
N SER A 392 7.49 -1.53 3.15
CA SER A 392 8.63 -1.73 2.27
C SER A 392 8.56 -0.74 1.12
N GLU A 393 9.62 0.05 0.99
CA GLU A 393 9.88 0.95 -0.13
C GLU A 393 9.85 0.16 -1.44
N CYS A 394 9.05 0.63 -2.40
CA CYS A 394 8.96 0.07 -3.73
C CYS A 394 9.97 0.78 -4.64
N LEU A 395 10.71 -0.02 -5.40
CA LEU A 395 11.80 0.39 -6.29
C LEU A 395 11.34 1.33 -7.41
N ASP A 396 12.29 2.18 -7.81
CA ASP A 396 12.26 3.30 -8.76
C ASP A 396 11.83 2.94 -10.20
N GLY A 397 10.55 2.57 -10.37
CA GLY A 397 9.89 2.45 -11.68
C GLY A 397 8.75 3.45 -11.76
N GLY A 398 8.97 4.58 -12.46
CA GLY A 398 7.95 5.63 -12.57
C GLY A 398 6.62 5.09 -13.14
N ASN A 399 5.52 5.36 -12.45
CA ASN A 399 4.17 4.97 -12.89
C ASN A 399 3.86 5.59 -14.26
N ALA A 400 3.73 4.76 -15.30
CA ALA A 400 3.36 5.21 -16.64
C ALA A 400 1.86 5.52 -16.71
N VAL A 401 1.49 6.75 -17.06
CA VAL A 401 0.09 7.17 -17.24
C VAL A 401 -0.26 7.14 -18.73
N TYR A 402 -1.15 6.22 -19.12
CA TYR A 402 -1.71 6.12 -20.46
C TYR A 402 -3.04 6.84 -20.55
N ASN A 403 -3.23 7.65 -21.60
CA ASN A 403 -4.51 8.29 -21.89
C ASN A 403 -5.13 7.61 -23.11
N ILE A 404 -6.33 7.05 -22.95
CA ILE A 404 -7.05 6.35 -24.02
C ILE A 404 -8.27 7.18 -24.39
N GLY A 405 -8.35 7.61 -25.64
CA GLY A 405 -9.55 8.24 -26.21
C GLY A 405 -10.47 7.18 -26.80
N ILE A 406 -11.74 7.17 -26.41
CA ILE A 406 -12.73 6.22 -26.92
C ILE A 406 -13.74 7.00 -27.74
N VAL A 407 -13.87 6.63 -29.01
CA VAL A 407 -14.79 7.27 -29.94
C VAL A 407 -15.80 6.22 -30.40
N LYS A 408 -17.09 6.48 -30.14
CA LYS A 408 -18.18 5.62 -30.59
C LYS A 408 -18.86 6.27 -31.79
N ARG A 409 -18.96 5.54 -32.89
CA ARG A 409 -19.75 5.95 -34.06
C ARG A 409 -21.21 5.52 -33.85
N GLY A 410 -22.04 6.39 -33.27
CA GLY A 410 -23.45 6.14 -32.96
C GLY A 410 -23.99 6.98 -31.79
N ILE A 411 -25.32 7.12 -31.64
CA ILE A 411 -25.94 8.11 -30.73
C ILE A 411 -26.19 7.57 -29.30
N GLU A 412 -26.34 6.26 -29.10
CA GLU A 412 -26.68 5.71 -27.78
C GLU A 412 -25.62 4.73 -27.24
N MET A 413 -25.08 5.01 -26.06
CA MET A 413 -24.48 3.96 -25.22
C MET A 413 -25.63 3.13 -24.66
N GLY A 414 -25.73 1.87 -25.09
CA GLY A 414 -26.58 0.88 -24.42
C GLY A 414 -26.03 0.54 -23.04
N ASP A 415 -26.32 -0.68 -22.56
CA ASP A 415 -25.81 -1.20 -21.29
C ASP A 415 -24.30 -0.96 -21.09
N THR A 416 -23.97 -0.08 -20.14
CA THR A 416 -22.60 0.27 -19.76
C THR A 416 -21.88 -0.88 -19.05
N SER A 417 -22.60 -1.93 -18.64
CA SER A 417 -22.02 -3.09 -17.95
C SER A 417 -21.00 -3.84 -18.80
N ALA A 418 -21.17 -3.89 -20.12
CA ALA A 418 -20.16 -4.47 -21.03
C ALA A 418 -18.86 -3.66 -21.00
N PHE A 419 -18.98 -2.34 -20.97
CA PHE A 419 -17.82 -1.44 -20.90
C PHE A 419 -17.15 -1.44 -19.51
N LEU A 420 -17.94 -1.55 -18.44
CA LEU A 420 -17.43 -1.76 -17.08
C LEU A 420 -16.63 -3.06 -17.01
N ARG A 421 -17.18 -4.16 -17.51
CA ARG A 421 -16.49 -5.46 -17.59
C ARG A 421 -15.18 -5.34 -18.37
N TRP A 422 -15.20 -4.65 -19.50
CA TRP A 422 -13.99 -4.38 -20.30
C TRP A 422 -12.89 -3.65 -19.49
N LEU A 423 -13.24 -2.55 -18.80
CA LEU A 423 -12.29 -1.80 -17.98
C LEU A 423 -11.73 -2.61 -16.80
N LEU A 424 -12.55 -3.48 -16.20
CA LEU A 424 -12.13 -4.34 -15.10
C LEU A 424 -11.11 -5.41 -15.50
N ARG A 425 -10.78 -5.54 -16.79
CA ARG A 425 -9.76 -6.50 -17.29
C ARG A 425 -8.46 -5.83 -17.68
N ALA A 426 -8.23 -4.59 -17.25
CA ALA A 426 -6.90 -4.01 -17.33
C ALA A 426 -5.87 -5.01 -16.72
N PRO A 427 -4.60 -5.02 -17.16
CA PRO A 427 -3.59 -5.91 -16.58
C PRO A 427 -3.26 -5.51 -15.14
N SER A 428 -2.89 -6.49 -14.30
CA SER A 428 -2.79 -6.34 -12.83
C SER A 428 -1.85 -5.23 -12.36
N ASP A 429 -0.93 -4.78 -13.21
CA ASP A 429 -0.04 -3.64 -13.03
C ASP A 429 -0.74 -2.28 -13.11
N VAL A 430 -1.96 -2.21 -13.68
CA VAL A 430 -2.79 -1.00 -13.70
C VAL A 430 -3.41 -0.77 -12.33
N ILE A 431 -2.84 0.19 -11.61
CA ILE A 431 -3.21 0.58 -10.24
C ILE A 431 -4.49 1.42 -10.13
N ASP A 432 -4.86 2.17 -11.16
CA ASP A 432 -6.01 3.07 -11.15
C ASP A 432 -6.53 3.34 -12.57
N VAL A 433 -7.84 3.59 -12.70
CA VAL A 433 -8.47 4.05 -13.95
C VAL A 433 -9.35 5.25 -13.65
N GLN A 434 -9.05 6.36 -14.34
CA GLN A 434 -9.78 7.62 -14.19
C GLN A 434 -10.54 7.97 -15.47
N LEU A 435 -11.86 8.09 -15.35
CA LEU A 435 -12.72 8.56 -16.44
C LEU A 435 -12.77 10.08 -16.48
N ARG A 436 -12.15 10.66 -17.50
CA ARG A 436 -12.18 12.10 -17.78
C ARG A 436 -13.03 12.40 -19.00
N ARG A 437 -13.86 13.43 -18.92
CA ARG A 437 -14.60 13.95 -20.07
C ARG A 437 -13.68 14.92 -20.82
N ILE A 438 -13.49 14.69 -22.11
CA ILE A 438 -12.79 15.63 -22.99
C ILE A 438 -13.88 16.47 -23.66
N ASN A 439 -13.97 17.74 -23.31
CA ASN A 439 -14.87 18.67 -24.00
C ASN A 439 -14.20 19.07 -25.32
N ILE A 440 -14.79 18.65 -26.44
CA ILE A 440 -14.35 19.06 -27.78
C ILE A 440 -15.28 20.20 -28.20
N GLN A 441 -14.75 21.42 -28.25
CA GLN A 441 -15.49 22.55 -28.79
C GLN A 441 -15.51 22.43 -30.32
N LYS A 442 -16.71 22.27 -30.90
CA LYS A 442 -16.90 22.35 -32.34
C LYS A 442 -16.60 23.78 -32.79
N GLN A 443 -15.63 23.98 -33.68
CA GLN A 443 -15.51 25.28 -34.36
C GLN A 443 -16.68 25.40 -35.33
N THR A 444 -17.68 26.22 -34.97
CA THR A 444 -18.63 26.76 -35.94
C THR A 444 -17.83 27.58 -36.95
N LEU A 445 -17.70 27.07 -38.18
CA LEU A 445 -17.30 27.88 -39.33
C LEU A 445 -18.27 29.05 -39.41
N LEU A 446 -17.81 30.24 -39.03
CA LEU A 446 -18.46 31.50 -39.39
C LEU A 446 -18.48 31.55 -40.91
N ASN A 447 -19.63 31.24 -41.50
CA ASN A 447 -19.92 31.53 -42.90
C ASN A 447 -19.64 33.02 -43.14
N GLY A 448 -18.52 33.29 -43.82
CA GLY A 448 -18.23 34.61 -44.36
C GLY A 448 -19.29 34.93 -45.41
N GLY A 449 -20.25 35.77 -45.01
CA GLY A 449 -21.06 36.50 -45.95
C GLY A 449 -20.19 37.52 -46.67
N HIS A 450 -20.11 37.41 -47.99
CA HIS A 450 -19.99 38.54 -48.90
C HIS A 450 -20.48 38.08 -50.28
N GLU A 451 -21.79 38.15 -50.48
CA GLU A 451 -22.37 38.47 -51.78
C GLU A 451 -22.62 39.98 -51.81
N SER A 452 -21.90 40.68 -52.70
CA SER A 452 -22.29 41.94 -53.32
C SER A 452 -21.60 42.01 -54.67
#